data_AF-A0A0C3BUI3-F1
#
_entry.id   AF-A0A0C3BUI3-F1
#
_cell.length_a   1.000
_cell.length_b   1.000
_cell.length_c   1.000
_cell.angle_alpha   90.00
_cell.angle_beta   90.00
_cell.angle_gamma   90.00
#
_symmetry.space_group_name_H-M   'P 1'
#
loop_
_entity.id
_entity.type
_entity.pdbx_description
1 polymer ?
#
loop_
_entity_poly.entity_id
_entity_poly.type
_entity_poly.pdbx_seq_one_letter_code
_entity_poly.pdbx_strand_id
1 'polypeptide(L)'
;MAMHKKFVKAQPLFAVDFAGNEIEIDNQLCIEVDDVEFSYSLLGIVYYGNDHFTARIILNDGSIWFHDGITTGQTTVYDGSL
;
A
#
# COMPACT_ATOMS: atom_id res chain seq x y z
N MET A 1 -23.03 -2.96 22.67
CA MET A 1 -22.97 -1.97 21.57
C MET A 1 -21.54 -1.94 21.04
N ALA A 2 -21.32 -2.30 19.78
CA ALA A 2 -20.01 -2.21 19.16
C ALA A 2 -19.77 -0.77 18.65
N MET A 3 -18.62 -0.19 19.00
CA MET A 3 -18.23 1.13 18.51
C MET A 3 -17.75 0.98 17.06
N HIS A 4 -18.47 1.61 16.13
CA HIS A 4 -18.06 1.65 14.73
C HIS A 4 -17.26 2.93 14.51
N LYS A 5 -16.01 2.78 14.06
CA LYS A 5 -15.22 3.92 13.59
C LYS A 5 -15.57 4.15 12.13
N LYS A 6 -15.76 5.42 11.75
CA LYS A 6 -16.02 5.83 10.36
C LYS A 6 -14.94 6.77 9.86
N PHE A 7 -14.71 6.76 8.55
CA PHE A 7 -13.95 7.82 7.91
C PHE A 7 -14.75 9.12 7.95
N VAL A 8 -14.07 10.23 8.24
CA VAL A 8 -14.68 11.57 8.27
C VAL A 8 -14.05 12.52 7.26
N LYS A 9 -13.02 12.04 6.55
CA LYS A 9 -12.30 12.80 5.53
C LYS A 9 -11.48 11.85 4.66
N ALA A 10 -11.58 12.03 3.35
CA ALA A 10 -10.68 11.41 2.38
C ALA A 10 -9.37 12.20 2.32
N GLN A 11 -8.26 11.56 2.68
CA GLN A 11 -6.92 12.16 2.58
C GLN A 11 -6.30 11.82 1.21
N PRO A 12 -5.39 12.64 0.66
CA PRO A 12 -4.72 12.32 -0.61
C PRO A 12 -3.85 11.05 -0.57
N LEU A 13 -3.40 10.65 0.62
CA LEU A 13 -2.61 9.44 0.86
C LEU A 13 -3.15 8.72 2.09
N PHE A 14 -3.27 7.40 1.97
CA PHE A 14 -3.71 6.51 3.03
C PHE A 14 -2.62 5.46 3.28
N ALA A 15 -2.06 5.44 4.48
CA ALA A 15 -1.05 4.46 4.90
C ALA A 15 -1.62 3.58 6.00
N VAL A 16 -1.53 2.27 5.81
CA VAL A 16 -1.97 1.26 6.78
C VAL A 16 -0.74 0.49 7.24
N ASP A 17 -0.51 0.46 8.54
CA ASP A 17 0.52 -0.36 9.18
C ASP A 17 -0.15 -1.50 9.94
N PHE A 18 0.32 -2.71 9.71
CA PHE A 18 -0.19 -3.92 10.33
C PHE A 18 0.85 -5.04 10.26
N ALA A 19 0.74 -5.99 11.17
CA ALA A 19 1.59 -7.18 11.23
C ALA A 19 0.74 -8.45 11.07
N GLY A 20 1.30 -9.47 10.41
CA GLY A 20 0.63 -10.74 10.21
C GLY A 20 1.43 -11.67 9.30
N ASN A 21 1.13 -12.97 9.38
CA ASN A 21 1.55 -13.95 8.40
C ASN A 21 0.35 -14.21 7.48
N GLU A 22 0.58 -14.42 6.18
CA GLU A 22 -0.49 -14.70 5.18
C GLU A 22 -1.45 -13.53 4.95
N ILE A 23 -0.90 -12.38 4.57
CA ILE A 23 -1.65 -11.18 4.26
C ILE A 23 -2.10 -11.20 2.80
N GLU A 24 -3.39 -10.98 2.56
CA GLU A 24 -3.93 -10.59 1.26
C GLU A 24 -4.27 -9.09 1.29
N ILE A 25 -3.83 -8.35 0.26
CA ILE A 25 -4.06 -6.91 0.13
C ILE A 25 -4.78 -6.67 -1.20
N ASP A 26 -5.96 -6.07 -1.14
CA ASP A 26 -6.66 -5.62 -2.33
C ASP A 26 -5.93 -4.43 -2.98
N ASN A 27 -5.89 -4.41 -4.31
CA ASN A 27 -5.27 -3.32 -5.06
C ASN A 27 -6.08 -2.01 -5.01
N GLN A 28 -7.31 -2.07 -4.48
CA GLN A 28 -8.19 -0.92 -4.31
C GLN A 28 -8.88 -0.94 -2.95
N LEU A 29 -9.10 0.24 -2.40
CA LEU A 29 -9.88 0.46 -1.18
C LEU A 29 -10.94 1.53 -1.46
N CYS A 30 -12.21 1.18 -1.29
CA CYS A 30 -13.31 2.13 -1.33
C CYS A 30 -13.68 2.56 0.10
N ILE A 31 -13.79 3.86 0.33
CA ILE A 31 -14.31 4.43 1.57
C ILE A 31 -15.48 5.34 1.28
N GLU A 32 -16.35 5.52 2.26
CA GLU A 32 -17.46 6.47 2.21
C GLU A 32 -17.21 7.61 3.21
N VAL A 33 -17.39 8.85 2.75
CA VAL A 33 -17.34 10.06 3.58
C VAL A 33 -18.53 10.94 3.19
N ASP A 34 -19.43 11.18 4.14
CA ASP A 34 -20.63 12.01 3.96
C ASP A 34 -21.45 11.59 2.71
N ASP A 35 -21.73 10.28 2.60
CA ASP A 35 -22.47 9.64 1.49
C ASP A 35 -21.78 9.76 0.10
N VAL A 36 -20.48 10.10 0.07
CA VAL A 36 -19.66 10.14 -1.14
C VAL A 36 -18.61 9.03 -1.10
N GLU A 37 -18.55 8.22 -2.16
CA GLU A 37 -17.55 7.17 -2.31
C GLU A 37 -16.22 7.73 -2.84
N PHE A 38 -15.12 7.29 -2.23
CA PHE A 38 -13.75 7.59 -2.64
C PHE A 38 -13.00 6.28 -2.85
N SER A 39 -12.39 6.13 -4.02
CA SER A 39 -11.55 4.97 -4.35
C SER A 39 -10.07 5.33 -4.22
N TYR A 40 -9.33 4.48 -3.54
CA TYR A 40 -7.88 4.51 -3.43
C TYR A 40 -7.29 3.36 -4.23
N SER A 41 -6.22 3.63 -4.97
CA SER A 41 -5.39 2.58 -5.58
C SER A 41 -4.16 2.33 -4.72
N LEU A 42 -3.74 1.08 -4.62
CA LEU A 42 -2.50 0.71 -3.95
C LEU A 42 -1.29 1.27 -4.74
N LEU A 43 -0.50 2.12 -4.07
CA LEU A 43 0.68 2.77 -4.68
C LEU A 43 2.00 2.11 -4.28
N GLY A 44 1.99 1.24 -3.29
CA GLY A 44 3.18 0.53 -2.85
C GLY A 44 3.00 -0.18 -1.53
N ILE A 45 3.96 -1.04 -1.21
CA ILE A 45 4.02 -1.82 0.02
C ILE A 45 5.44 -1.77 0.55
N VAL A 46 5.58 -1.56 1.85
CA VAL A 46 6.84 -1.72 2.58
C VAL A 46 6.76 -3.02 3.36
N TYR A 47 7.74 -3.89 3.15
CA TYR A 47 7.84 -5.19 3.80
C TYR A 47 8.96 -5.14 4.85
N TYR A 48 8.72 -5.76 5.99
CA TYR A 48 9.75 -6.03 6.99
C TYR A 48 9.96 -7.53 7.13
N GLY A 49 11.21 -7.97 7.07
CA GLY A 49 11.58 -9.36 7.32
C GLY A 49 13.09 -9.55 7.34
N ASN A 50 13.58 -10.50 8.15
CA ASN A 50 15.02 -10.77 8.32
C ASN A 50 15.84 -9.51 8.65
N ASP A 51 15.35 -8.69 9.58
CA ASP A 51 15.97 -7.42 10.00
C ASP A 51 16.23 -6.43 8.86
N HIS A 52 15.45 -6.54 7.78
CA HIS A 52 15.60 -5.74 6.58
C HIS A 52 14.25 -5.23 6.06
N PHE A 53 14.25 -4.00 5.55
CA PHE A 53 13.10 -3.41 4.89
C PHE A 53 13.29 -3.43 3.38
N THR A 54 12.26 -3.88 2.68
CA THR A 54 12.19 -3.76 1.22
C THR A 54 10.87 -3.12 0.83
N ALA A 55 10.79 -2.59 -0.39
CA ALA A 55 9.56 -1.96 -0.87
C ALA A 55 9.24 -2.37 -2.30
N ARG A 56 7.93 -2.36 -2.61
CA ARG A 56 7.42 -2.34 -3.98
C ARG A 56 6.68 -1.04 -4.20
N ILE A 57 6.99 -0.37 -5.30
CA ILE A 57 6.32 0.85 -5.76
C ILE A 57 5.48 0.48 -6.97
N ILE A 58 4.22 0.92 -6.99
CA ILE A 58 3.26 0.64 -8.06
C ILE A 58 2.94 1.96 -8.75
N LEU A 59 3.20 2.04 -10.04
CA LEU A 59 2.88 3.22 -10.85
C LEU A 59 1.45 3.13 -11.40
N ASN A 60 0.93 4.25 -11.90
CA ASN A 60 -0.42 4.34 -12.45
C ASN A 60 -0.67 3.41 -13.66
N ASP A 61 0.39 2.98 -14.35
CA ASP A 61 0.32 2.03 -15.46
C ASP A 61 0.32 0.56 -15.00
N GLY A 62 0.33 0.32 -13.68
CA GLY A 62 0.40 -1.01 -13.08
C GLY A 62 1.80 -1.55 -12.92
N SER A 63 2.83 -0.87 -13.43
CA SER A 63 4.22 -1.34 -13.32
C SER A 63 4.70 -1.33 -11.86
N ILE A 64 5.38 -2.42 -11.49
CA ILE A 64 5.89 -2.66 -10.14
C ILE A 64 7.40 -2.54 -10.14
N TRP A 65 7.93 -1.81 -9.15
CA TRP A 65 9.36 -1.55 -9.00
C TRP A 65 9.80 -1.92 -7.58
N PHE A 66 10.76 -2.84 -7.49
CA PHE A 66 11.34 -3.32 -6.24
C PHE A 66 12.51 -2.44 -5.78
N HIS A 67 12.56 -2.18 -4.48
CA HIS A 67 13.63 -1.45 -3.81
C HIS A 67 14.09 -2.22 -2.56
N ASP A 68 15.37 -2.60 -2.55
CA ASP A 68 16.01 -3.33 -1.46
C ASP A 68 16.87 -2.38 -0.60
N GLY A 69 17.39 -1.29 -1.17
CA GLY A 69 18.29 -0.36 -0.49
C GLY A 69 19.70 -0.90 -0.28
N ILE A 70 19.88 -2.20 0.01
CA ILE A 70 21.20 -2.85 0.07
C ILE A 70 21.64 -3.21 -1.35
N THR A 71 20.85 -4.03 -2.05
CA THR A 71 21.21 -4.50 -3.39
C THR A 71 20.92 -3.47 -4.49
N THR A 72 19.83 -2.71 -4.34
CA THR A 72 19.43 -1.69 -5.32
C THR A 72 20.03 -0.31 -5.07
N GLY A 73 20.63 -0.05 -3.89
CA GLY A 73 21.17 1.26 -3.54
C GLY A 73 20.12 2.37 -3.65
N GLN A 74 20.37 3.39 -4.48
CA GLN A 74 19.45 4.51 -4.73
C GLN A 74 18.49 4.29 -5.91
N THR A 75 18.50 3.10 -6.54
CA THR A 75 17.65 2.80 -7.69
C THR A 75 16.57 1.78 -7.34
N THR A 76 15.70 1.52 -8.30
CA THR A 76 14.71 0.46 -8.27
C THR A 76 14.92 -0.49 -9.44
N VAL A 77 14.38 -1.71 -9.32
CA VAL A 77 14.42 -2.74 -10.37
C VAL A 77 12.99 -3.13 -10.73
N TYR A 78 12.69 -3.26 -12.02
CA TYR A 78 11.37 -3.70 -12.47
C TYR A 78 11.04 -5.10 -11.95
N ASP A 79 9.86 -5.28 -11.33
CA ASP A 79 9.42 -6.49 -10.65
C ASP A 79 8.06 -7.01 -11.18
N GLY A 80 7.58 -6.47 -12.30
CA GLY A 80 6.38 -6.94 -12.99
C GLY A 80 5.27 -5.91 -13.11
N SER A 81 4.03 -6.39 -13.21
CA SER A 81 2.81 -5.58 -13.31
C SER A 81 1.71 -6.25 -12.50
N LEU A 82 0.78 -5.44 -11.98
CA LEU A 82 -0.52 -5.91 -11.48
C LEU A 82 -1.37 -6.53 -12.60
#